data_AF-A0A7V8QQ01-F1
#
_entry.id   AF-A0A7V8QQ01-F1
#
_cell.length_a   1.000
_cell.length_b   1.000
_cell.length_c   1.000
_cell.angle_alpha   90.00
_cell.angle_beta   90.00
_cell.angle_gamma   90.00
#
_symmetry.space_group_name_H-M   'P 1'
#
loop_
_entity.id
_entity.type
_entity.pdbx_description
1 polymer ?
#
loop_
_entity_poly.entity_id
_entity_poly.type
_entity_poly.pdbx_seq_one_letter_code
_entity_poly.pdbx_strand_id
1 'polypeptide(L)'
;MQKKKRKIKLLKRKKKRILQKKIKNKKVKKFKKSRVLIKKQKSKAQKKFKKARVLVKKKKSKARKKFKKKIIKNPIDRLKTISLKKIKIKKIKILKIKIKKKFFSRLKKKIIQTTKISFQNVVNVILTPVFRAYDNYFEIKKIKKMEKLAIEEKEKEKKKKEEEKYILEEKKNELKYEEKFARERALDLKKFIRKEQAILRREQAEKRRHFLERLKLDKKIESFRKREFEEIKNLEKLALREQRDDYKFVEERLEKIKEKYRLIREQKIRDRVESLGVEISDTDTKEDILLKEKEYAENRKTIELVLESFYRSANSLVFQLNKRYIPKHKSILRTIDRRYESNECFIRYDDSLDEDWLILIYLEDSDAKKGKIVVENKANPDKHETRTFETKEIFTYSDYLVDAMTAHIDRERKKKIKL
;
A
#
# COMPACT_ATOMS: atom_id res chain seq x y z
N MET A 1 -25.62 -17.78 -37.70
CA MET A 1 -24.43 -18.24 -36.91
C MET A 1 -23.16 -17.36 -37.04
N GLN A 2 -22.83 -16.81 -38.22
CA GLN A 2 -21.57 -16.09 -38.45
C GLN A 2 -21.44 -14.74 -37.69
N LYS A 3 -22.54 -13.99 -37.49
CA LYS A 3 -22.53 -12.73 -36.69
C LYS A 3 -22.17 -12.96 -35.22
N LYS A 4 -22.63 -14.07 -34.62
CA LYS A 4 -22.33 -14.44 -33.22
C LYS A 4 -20.86 -14.82 -33.05
N LYS A 5 -20.28 -15.57 -34.01
CA LYS A 5 -18.83 -15.88 -34.05
C LYS A 5 -17.97 -14.61 -34.21
N ARG A 6 -18.38 -13.64 -35.05
CA ARG A 6 -17.70 -12.33 -35.17
C ARG A 6 -17.72 -11.52 -33.86
N LYS A 7 -18.86 -11.47 -33.15
CA LYS A 7 -19.00 -10.76 -31.87
C LYS A 7 -18.11 -11.37 -30.77
N ILE A 8 -18.02 -12.70 -30.71
CA ILE A 8 -17.14 -13.43 -29.78
C ILE A 8 -15.66 -13.19 -30.12
N LYS A 9 -15.29 -13.16 -31.41
CA LYS A 9 -13.91 -12.86 -31.86
C LYS A 9 -13.51 -11.42 -31.49
N LEU A 10 -14.44 -10.46 -31.57
CA LEU A 10 -14.22 -9.07 -31.18
C LEU A 10 -14.03 -8.91 -29.67
N LEU A 11 -14.84 -9.61 -28.87
CA LEU A 11 -14.73 -9.66 -27.40
C LEU A 11 -13.39 -10.27 -26.94
N LYS A 12 -12.96 -11.37 -27.58
CA LYS A 12 -11.63 -11.98 -27.32
C LYS A 12 -10.48 -11.03 -27.67
N ARG A 13 -10.58 -10.30 -28.79
CA ARG A 13 -9.58 -9.26 -29.16
C ARG A 13 -9.54 -8.08 -28.16
N LYS A 14 -10.70 -7.62 -27.65
CA LYS A 14 -10.77 -6.59 -26.60
C LYS A 14 -10.13 -7.05 -25.29
N LYS A 15 -10.42 -8.27 -24.82
CA LYS A 15 -9.78 -8.85 -23.61
C LYS A 15 -8.25 -8.98 -23.75
N LYS A 16 -7.74 -9.41 -24.92
CA LYS A 16 -6.30 -9.52 -25.18
C LYS A 16 -5.59 -8.16 -25.16
N ARG A 17 -6.22 -7.10 -25.70
CA ARG A 17 -5.73 -5.71 -25.64
C ARG A 17 -5.67 -5.16 -24.20
N ILE A 18 -6.67 -5.45 -23.37
CA ILE A 18 -6.69 -5.01 -21.96
C ILE A 18 -5.59 -5.71 -21.15
N LEU A 19 -5.35 -7.00 -21.39
CA LEU A 19 -4.29 -7.76 -20.73
C LEU A 19 -2.89 -7.25 -21.14
N GLN A 20 -2.68 -6.95 -22.42
CA GLN A 20 -1.42 -6.35 -22.90
C GLN A 20 -1.19 -4.94 -22.32
N LYS A 21 -2.23 -4.12 -22.14
CA LYS A 21 -2.13 -2.81 -21.46
C LYS A 21 -1.76 -2.96 -19.98
N LYS A 22 -2.32 -3.95 -19.27
CA LYS A 22 -1.92 -4.27 -17.88
C LYS A 22 -0.46 -4.77 -17.78
N ILE A 23 0.02 -5.56 -18.74
CA ILE A 23 1.41 -6.04 -18.76
C ILE A 23 2.39 -4.91 -19.11
N LYS A 24 2.02 -3.98 -20.00
CA LYS A 24 2.83 -2.78 -20.30
C LYS A 24 2.95 -1.85 -19.08
N ASN A 25 1.87 -1.62 -18.33
CA ASN A 25 1.91 -0.80 -17.12
C ASN A 25 2.65 -1.46 -15.95
N LYS A 26 2.72 -2.80 -15.91
CA LYS A 26 3.52 -3.53 -14.90
C LYS A 26 5.02 -3.53 -15.20
N LYS A 27 5.44 -3.29 -16.45
CA LYS A 27 6.86 -3.31 -16.88
C LYS A 27 7.61 -1.97 -16.76
N VAL A 28 6.96 -0.87 -16.33
CA VAL A 28 7.59 0.48 -16.29
C VAL A 28 8.13 0.90 -14.90
N LYS A 29 7.97 0.10 -13.84
CA LYS A 29 8.71 0.33 -12.57
C LYS A 29 10.02 -0.46 -12.53
N LYS A 30 10.98 -0.09 -13.38
CA LYS A 30 12.40 -0.44 -13.20
C LYS A 30 13.13 0.76 -12.58
N PHE A 31 13.63 0.57 -11.37
CA PHE A 31 14.62 1.42 -10.73
C PHE A 31 15.84 1.62 -11.65
N LYS A 32 16.19 2.87 -11.96
CA LYS A 32 17.52 3.21 -12.47
C LYS A 32 18.51 3.12 -11.30
N LYS A 33 19.19 1.99 -11.16
CA LYS A 33 20.45 1.89 -10.41
C LYS A 33 21.58 2.33 -11.35
N SER A 34 22.20 3.48 -11.09
CA SER A 34 23.54 3.77 -11.62
C SER A 34 24.57 2.99 -10.81
N ARG A 35 25.48 2.33 -11.53
CA ARG A 35 26.58 1.50 -11.02
C ARG A 35 27.75 2.40 -10.60
N VAL A 36 28.38 2.14 -9.44
CA VAL A 36 29.86 2.13 -9.32
C VAL A 36 30.26 1.01 -8.37
N LEU A 37 31.25 0.23 -8.81
CA LEU A 37 31.79 -0.98 -8.21
C LEU A 37 32.52 -0.71 -6.88
N ILE A 38 32.25 -1.52 -5.86
CA ILE A 38 33.18 -1.78 -4.76
C ILE A 38 33.81 -3.16 -5.05
N LYS A 39 35.09 -3.17 -5.43
CA LYS A 39 35.90 -4.39 -5.51
C LYS A 39 36.12 -4.93 -4.09
N LYS A 40 35.82 -6.21 -3.92
CA LYS A 40 36.14 -7.02 -2.73
C LYS A 40 37.65 -7.10 -2.51
N GLN A 41 38.10 -6.97 -1.27
CA GLN A 41 39.23 -7.76 -0.75
C GLN A 41 38.84 -8.44 0.56
N LYS A 42 39.22 -9.71 0.65
CA LYS A 42 38.85 -10.69 1.66
C LYS A 42 39.66 -10.49 2.97
N SER A 43 38.96 -10.70 4.08
CA SER A 43 39.38 -11.25 5.38
C SER A 43 40.87 -11.53 5.64
N LYS A 44 41.39 -10.99 6.77
CA LYS A 44 42.14 -11.77 7.75
C LYS A 44 41.89 -11.25 9.18
N ALA A 45 41.74 -12.22 10.09
CA ALA A 45 41.91 -12.13 11.55
C ALA A 45 40.77 -11.56 12.40
N GLN A 46 39.87 -12.46 12.84
CA GLN A 46 39.56 -12.52 14.28
C GLN A 46 40.59 -13.44 14.92
N LYS A 47 41.41 -12.91 15.84
CA LYS A 47 41.97 -13.69 16.95
C LYS A 47 42.57 -12.75 18.01
N LYS A 48 42.07 -12.96 19.23
CA LYS A 48 42.72 -12.72 20.53
C LYS A 48 42.56 -11.33 21.16
N PHE A 49 41.73 -11.34 22.20
CA PHE A 49 41.86 -10.57 23.44
C PHE A 49 43.29 -10.11 23.74
N LYS A 50 43.46 -8.84 24.12
CA LYS A 50 44.30 -8.42 25.26
C LYS A 50 44.10 -6.92 25.57
N LYS A 51 43.63 -6.72 26.81
CA LYS A 51 44.05 -5.72 27.81
C LYS A 51 44.04 -4.24 27.42
N ALA A 52 43.18 -3.53 28.15
CA ALA A 52 43.33 -2.19 28.70
C ALA A 52 44.65 -1.46 28.36
N ARG A 53 44.51 -0.28 27.76
CA ARG A 53 45.16 0.94 28.24
C ARG A 53 44.32 2.15 27.85
N VAL A 54 43.84 2.83 28.88
CA VAL A 54 43.27 4.17 28.83
C VAL A 54 44.26 5.08 28.12
N LEU A 55 43.95 5.47 26.88
CA LEU A 55 44.58 6.61 26.22
C LEU A 55 43.56 7.73 26.22
N VAL A 56 43.71 8.60 27.21
CA VAL A 56 43.07 9.91 27.33
C VAL A 56 43.40 10.72 26.07
N LYS A 57 42.64 10.54 25.00
CA LYS A 57 42.63 11.49 23.89
C LYS A 57 41.77 12.66 24.32
N LYS A 58 42.47 13.70 24.82
CA LYS A 58 41.97 15.07 25.02
C LYS A 58 40.86 15.36 24.00
N LYS A 59 39.62 15.49 24.48
CA LYS A 59 38.54 16.11 23.71
C LYS A 59 39.07 17.46 23.23
N LYS A 60 39.44 17.58 21.96
CA LYS A 60 39.54 18.90 21.32
C LYS A 60 38.14 19.48 21.38
N SER A 61 37.93 20.37 22.35
CA SER A 61 36.75 21.20 22.48
C SER A 61 36.50 21.84 21.12
N LYS A 62 35.44 21.43 20.43
CA LYS A 62 34.94 22.20 19.28
C LYS A 62 34.67 23.60 19.82
N ALA A 63 35.47 24.56 19.35
CA ALA A 63 35.40 25.95 19.74
C ALA A 63 33.92 26.39 19.75
N ARG A 64 33.43 26.80 20.92
CA ARG A 64 32.19 27.56 21.04
C ARG A 64 32.37 28.76 20.12
N LYS A 65 31.70 28.77 18.96
CA LYS A 65 31.50 30.00 18.19
C LYS A 65 30.79 30.95 19.15
N LYS A 66 31.53 31.89 19.75
CA LYS A 66 30.98 32.99 20.52
C LYS A 66 29.99 33.70 19.60
N PHE A 67 28.70 33.52 19.84
CA PHE A 67 27.70 34.42 19.29
C PHE A 67 28.08 35.82 19.79
N LYS A 68 28.58 36.67 18.89
CA LYS A 68 28.75 38.09 19.19
C LYS A 68 27.36 38.61 19.55
N LYS A 69 27.10 38.87 20.83
CA LYS A 69 25.92 39.61 21.27
C LYS A 69 25.95 40.94 20.50
N LYS A 70 24.98 41.18 19.62
CA LYS A 70 24.73 42.51 19.09
C LYS A 70 24.35 43.38 20.28
N ILE A 71 25.23 44.28 20.69
CA ILE A 71 24.92 45.34 21.63
C ILE A 71 23.83 46.19 20.97
N ILE A 72 22.64 46.18 21.57
CA ILE A 72 21.56 47.08 21.18
C ILE A 72 21.97 48.45 21.71
N LYS A 73 22.42 49.35 20.83
CA LYS A 73 22.67 50.74 21.20
C LYS A 73 21.34 51.42 21.53
N ASN A 74 21.27 52.05 22.69
CA ASN A 74 20.13 52.86 23.12
C ASN A 74 19.87 53.98 22.08
N PRO A 75 18.61 54.42 21.91
CA PRO A 75 18.24 55.39 20.87
C PRO A 75 18.93 56.77 20.99
N ILE A 76 19.56 57.07 22.13
CA ILE A 76 20.24 58.34 22.42
C ILE A 76 21.59 58.48 21.68
N ASP A 77 22.25 57.39 21.30
CA ASP A 77 23.57 57.45 20.61
C ASP A 77 23.48 57.74 19.10
N ARG A 78 22.27 57.88 18.54
CA ARG A 78 22.08 58.22 17.11
C ARG A 78 21.94 59.73 16.86
N LEU A 79 21.93 60.55 17.90
CA LEU A 79 21.73 62.00 17.80
C LEU A 79 23.02 62.83 17.68
N LYS A 80 24.21 62.21 17.71
CA LYS A 80 25.50 62.95 17.68
C LYS A 80 26.21 63.05 16.32
N THR A 81 25.56 62.69 15.21
CA THR A 81 26.16 62.86 13.88
C THR A 81 25.16 63.44 12.88
N ILE A 82 24.74 64.69 13.12
CA ILE A 82 24.14 65.53 12.07
C ILE A 82 25.12 66.69 11.84
N SER A 83 26.03 66.51 10.90
CA SER A 83 26.88 67.59 10.41
C SER A 83 26.00 68.61 9.68
N LEU A 84 25.94 69.84 10.19
CA LEU A 84 25.28 70.96 9.53
C LEU A 84 25.94 71.23 8.17
N LYS A 85 25.22 70.95 7.07
CA LYS A 85 25.63 71.36 5.72
C LYS A 85 25.57 72.90 5.65
N LYS A 86 26.72 73.56 5.54
CA LYS A 86 26.84 75.00 5.29
C LYS A 86 26.04 75.39 4.03
N ILE A 87 24.97 76.16 4.22
CA ILE A 87 24.22 76.80 3.13
C ILE A 87 25.07 77.97 2.62
N LYS A 88 25.48 77.92 1.35
CA LYS A 88 26.15 79.05 0.68
C LYS A 88 25.09 80.10 0.34
N ILE A 89 25.09 81.21 1.06
CA ILE A 89 24.29 82.41 0.76
C ILE A 89 24.86 83.03 -0.53
N LYS A 90 24.09 83.01 -1.62
CA LYS A 90 24.41 83.79 -2.83
C LYS A 90 24.20 85.27 -2.50
N LYS A 91 25.24 86.09 -2.69
CA LYS A 91 25.21 87.55 -2.56
C LYS A 91 24.07 88.15 -3.39
N ILE A 92 23.12 88.82 -2.74
CA ILE A 92 22.11 89.68 -3.37
C ILE A 92 22.83 90.96 -3.82
N LYS A 93 22.78 91.26 -5.12
CA LYS A 93 23.26 92.53 -5.68
C LYS A 93 22.28 93.64 -5.31
N ILE A 94 22.72 94.62 -4.53
CA ILE A 94 21.98 95.83 -4.19
C ILE A 94 21.92 96.72 -5.45
N LEU A 95 20.72 96.92 -6.00
CA LEU A 95 20.46 97.90 -7.06
C LEU A 95 20.51 99.32 -6.44
N LYS A 96 21.53 100.10 -6.82
CA LYS A 96 21.63 101.53 -6.49
C LYS A 96 20.62 102.31 -7.35
N ILE A 97 19.54 102.80 -6.74
CA ILE A 97 18.56 103.69 -7.38
C ILE A 97 19.12 105.13 -7.34
N LYS A 98 19.41 105.70 -8.52
CA LYS A 98 19.75 107.13 -8.69
C LYS A 98 18.46 107.95 -8.72
N ILE A 99 18.22 108.76 -7.69
CA ILE A 99 17.15 109.75 -7.65
C ILE A 99 17.61 111.00 -8.41
N LYS A 100 16.99 111.30 -9.55
CA LYS A 100 17.15 112.58 -10.27
C LYS A 100 16.23 113.62 -9.63
N LYS A 101 16.77 114.63 -8.94
CA LYS A 101 16.05 115.87 -8.61
C LYS A 101 16.23 116.85 -9.77
N LYS A 102 15.13 117.30 -10.38
CA LYS A 102 15.10 118.40 -11.35
C LYS A 102 13.84 119.22 -11.08
N PHE A 103 13.96 120.55 -11.16
CA PHE A 103 12.94 121.60 -10.98
C PHE A 103 12.60 121.86 -9.50
N PHE A 104 12.66 123.09 -8.94
CA PHE A 104 12.34 124.40 -9.49
C PHE A 104 13.16 125.53 -8.82
N SER A 105 13.71 126.47 -9.61
CA SER A 105 13.90 127.88 -9.20
C SER A 105 14.30 128.75 -10.40
N ARG A 106 13.31 129.22 -11.18
CA ARG A 106 13.48 130.31 -12.15
C ARG A 106 12.14 131.03 -12.38
N LEU A 107 11.82 131.97 -11.49
CA LEU A 107 10.79 133.00 -11.62
C LEU A 107 11.13 134.03 -10.53
N LYS A 108 11.39 135.32 -10.78
CA LYS A 108 10.99 136.19 -11.90
C LYS A 108 12.02 137.31 -12.13
N LYS A 109 12.12 137.70 -13.40
CA LYS A 109 12.70 138.95 -13.90
C LYS A 109 11.89 140.17 -13.42
N LYS A 110 12.61 141.30 -13.29
CA LYS A 110 12.26 142.71 -13.56
C LYS A 110 10.78 143.06 -13.61
N ILE A 111 10.40 144.13 -12.90
CA ILE A 111 9.33 145.10 -13.21
C ILE A 111 9.29 146.09 -12.00
N ILE A 112 9.26 147.42 -12.09
CA ILE A 112 9.01 148.38 -13.17
C ILE A 112 9.51 149.78 -12.73
N GLN A 113 9.94 150.58 -13.70
CA GLN A 113 10.07 152.04 -13.62
C GLN A 113 8.69 152.69 -13.47
N THR A 114 8.53 153.55 -12.47
CA THR A 114 7.32 154.33 -12.23
C THR A 114 7.15 155.44 -13.28
N THR A 115 5.95 155.62 -13.82
CA THR A 115 5.04 156.74 -13.48
C THR A 115 3.90 156.95 -14.48
N LYS A 116 2.84 157.59 -13.96
CA LYS A 116 1.63 158.18 -14.58
C LYS A 116 0.41 157.24 -14.69
N ILE A 117 -0.46 157.36 -13.69
CA ILE A 117 -1.76 156.70 -13.53
C ILE A 117 -2.86 157.74 -13.79
N SER A 118 -3.85 157.42 -14.62
CA SER A 118 -5.06 158.22 -14.85
C SER A 118 -6.29 157.62 -14.14
N PHE A 119 -7.23 158.49 -13.77
CA PHE A 119 -8.35 158.26 -12.84
C PHE A 119 -9.37 157.18 -13.26
N GLN A 120 -9.40 156.78 -14.54
CA GLN A 120 -10.25 155.67 -15.02
C GLN A 120 -9.77 154.29 -14.52
N ASN A 121 -8.49 154.15 -14.17
CA ASN A 121 -7.97 152.93 -13.55
C ASN A 121 -8.38 152.78 -12.08
N VAL A 122 -8.82 153.85 -11.39
CA VAL A 122 -9.19 153.78 -9.97
C VAL A 122 -10.54 153.07 -9.78
N VAL A 123 -11.50 153.27 -10.69
CA VAL A 123 -12.84 152.67 -10.60
C VAL A 123 -12.81 151.17 -10.95
N ASN A 124 -12.01 150.77 -11.95
CA ASN A 124 -11.80 149.35 -12.26
C ASN A 124 -10.93 148.61 -11.22
N VAL A 125 -10.02 149.30 -10.52
CA VAL A 125 -9.20 148.70 -9.45
C VAL A 125 -9.98 148.46 -8.16
N ILE A 126 -11.04 149.23 -7.89
CA ILE A 126 -11.81 149.10 -6.63
C ILE A 126 -12.94 148.07 -6.73
N LEU A 127 -13.66 147.99 -7.86
CA LEU A 127 -14.86 147.14 -7.99
C LEU A 127 -14.61 145.73 -8.56
N THR A 128 -13.60 145.55 -9.42
CA THR A 128 -13.26 144.21 -9.95
C THR A 128 -12.69 143.20 -8.93
N PRO A 129 -11.94 143.58 -7.88
CA PRO A 129 -11.47 142.59 -6.90
C PRO A 129 -12.60 142.06 -6.01
N VAL A 130 -13.64 142.84 -5.75
CA VAL A 130 -14.77 142.44 -4.88
C VAL A 130 -15.66 141.41 -5.56
N PHE A 131 -16.05 141.64 -6.83
CA PHE A 131 -16.83 140.66 -7.60
C PHE A 131 -16.03 139.40 -7.93
N ARG A 132 -14.73 139.52 -8.28
CA ARG A 132 -13.86 138.35 -8.43
C ARG A 132 -13.71 137.55 -7.15
N ALA A 133 -13.69 138.18 -5.98
CA ALA A 133 -13.60 137.47 -4.71
C ALA A 133 -14.86 136.66 -4.41
N TYR A 134 -16.04 137.18 -4.76
CA TYR A 134 -17.32 136.49 -4.53
C TYR A 134 -17.54 135.30 -5.46
N ASP A 135 -17.25 135.42 -6.76
CA ASP A 135 -17.38 134.30 -7.71
C ASP A 135 -16.27 133.25 -7.51
N ASN A 136 -15.04 133.68 -7.20
CA ASN A 136 -13.96 132.75 -6.84
C ASN A 136 -14.32 131.94 -5.59
N TYR A 137 -15.09 132.47 -4.65
CA TYR A 137 -15.49 131.73 -3.45
C TYR A 137 -16.35 130.48 -3.77
N PHE A 138 -17.28 130.59 -4.74
CA PHE A 138 -18.13 129.46 -5.16
C PHE A 138 -17.38 128.43 -6.01
N GLU A 139 -16.57 128.89 -6.97
CA GLU A 139 -15.69 128.04 -7.79
C GLU A 139 -14.71 127.26 -6.90
N ILE A 140 -14.05 127.93 -5.95
CA ILE A 140 -13.14 127.32 -4.98
C ILE A 140 -13.88 126.30 -4.12
N LYS A 141 -15.15 126.53 -3.74
CA LYS A 141 -15.94 125.57 -2.95
C LYS A 141 -16.34 124.33 -3.77
N LYS A 142 -16.67 124.50 -5.05
CA LYS A 142 -17.00 123.39 -5.97
C LYS A 142 -15.77 122.55 -6.29
N ILE A 143 -14.65 123.19 -6.61
CA ILE A 143 -13.34 122.54 -6.80
C ILE A 143 -12.94 121.78 -5.53
N LYS A 144 -13.03 122.40 -4.36
CA LYS A 144 -12.77 121.72 -3.07
C LYS A 144 -13.68 120.51 -2.84
N LYS A 145 -14.94 120.56 -3.29
CA LYS A 145 -15.88 119.43 -3.15
C LYS A 145 -15.53 118.29 -4.12
N MET A 146 -15.15 118.60 -5.36
CA MET A 146 -14.69 117.62 -6.36
C MET A 146 -13.34 117.01 -5.99
N GLU A 147 -12.41 117.81 -5.46
CA GLU A 147 -11.14 117.33 -4.93
C GLU A 147 -11.37 116.38 -3.75
N LYS A 148 -12.28 116.73 -2.82
CA LYS A 148 -12.67 115.82 -1.73
C LYS A 148 -13.24 114.49 -2.25
N LEU A 149 -14.13 114.52 -3.25
CA LEU A 149 -14.71 113.31 -3.86
C LEU A 149 -13.65 112.46 -4.59
N ALA A 150 -12.74 113.08 -5.35
CA ALA A 150 -11.68 112.39 -6.06
C ALA A 150 -10.62 111.78 -5.11
N ILE A 151 -10.35 112.44 -3.98
CA ILE A 151 -9.54 111.88 -2.89
C ILE A 151 -10.27 110.68 -2.29
N GLU A 152 -11.57 110.79 -2.02
CA GLU A 152 -12.40 109.71 -1.45
C GLU A 152 -12.51 108.49 -2.39
N GLU A 153 -12.68 108.67 -3.70
CA GLU A 153 -12.70 107.59 -4.70
C GLU A 153 -11.32 106.90 -4.80
N LYS A 154 -10.23 107.68 -4.81
CA LYS A 154 -8.87 107.11 -4.78
C LYS A 154 -8.60 106.34 -3.49
N GLU A 155 -9.13 106.80 -2.37
CA GLU A 155 -9.06 106.09 -1.09
C GLU A 155 -9.89 104.80 -1.12
N LYS A 156 -11.10 104.82 -1.69
CA LYS A 156 -11.93 103.62 -1.89
C LYS A 156 -11.26 102.60 -2.83
N GLU A 157 -10.66 103.05 -3.92
CA GLU A 157 -9.94 102.18 -4.86
C GLU A 157 -8.67 101.57 -4.23
N LYS A 158 -7.94 102.34 -3.42
CA LYS A 158 -6.81 101.82 -2.64
C LYS A 158 -7.27 100.79 -1.61
N LYS A 159 -8.33 101.08 -0.86
CA LYS A 159 -8.93 100.13 0.10
C LYS A 159 -9.34 98.82 -0.59
N LYS A 160 -10.05 98.89 -1.73
CA LYS A 160 -10.44 97.70 -2.50
C LYS A 160 -9.23 96.89 -3.00
N LYS A 161 -8.17 97.56 -3.49
CA LYS A 161 -6.92 96.87 -3.90
C LYS A 161 -6.17 96.25 -2.73
N GLU A 162 -6.23 96.86 -1.55
CA GLU A 162 -5.66 96.31 -0.32
C GLU A 162 -6.46 95.09 0.16
N GLU A 163 -7.79 95.15 0.13
CA GLU A 163 -8.70 94.04 0.41
C GLU A 163 -8.49 92.86 -0.56
N GLU A 164 -8.41 93.11 -1.87
CA GLU A 164 -8.16 92.06 -2.87
C GLU A 164 -6.78 91.39 -2.68
N LYS A 165 -5.75 92.17 -2.32
CA LYS A 165 -4.43 91.61 -1.96
C LYS A 165 -4.50 90.77 -0.70
N TYR A 166 -5.23 91.24 0.31
CA TYR A 166 -5.43 90.52 1.56
C TYR A 166 -6.14 89.17 1.30
N ILE A 167 -7.25 89.17 0.53
CA ILE A 167 -7.97 87.96 0.13
C ILE A 167 -7.07 87.01 -0.67
N LEU A 168 -6.28 87.54 -1.60
CA LEU A 168 -5.36 86.72 -2.40
C LEU A 168 -4.24 86.11 -1.53
N GLU A 169 -3.77 86.83 -0.53
CA GLU A 169 -2.78 86.35 0.42
C GLU A 169 -3.34 85.28 1.35
N GLU A 170 -4.57 85.47 1.84
CA GLU A 170 -5.32 84.48 2.63
C GLU A 170 -5.53 83.18 1.83
N LYS A 171 -6.05 83.25 0.61
CA LYS A 171 -6.21 82.08 -0.29
C LYS A 171 -4.89 81.37 -0.58
N LYS A 172 -3.79 82.10 -0.74
CA LYS A 172 -2.46 81.50 -0.91
C LYS A 172 -2.00 80.78 0.35
N ASN A 173 -2.33 81.30 1.53
CA ASN A 173 -2.02 80.67 2.80
C ASN A 173 -2.90 79.41 3.00
N GLU A 174 -4.19 79.47 2.70
CA GLU A 174 -5.10 78.32 2.69
C GLU A 174 -4.56 77.18 1.82
N LEU A 175 -4.19 77.46 0.56
CA LEU A 175 -3.62 76.45 -0.35
C LEU A 175 -2.32 75.83 0.19
N LYS A 176 -1.46 76.63 0.83
CA LYS A 176 -0.24 76.10 1.49
C LYS A 176 -0.58 75.21 2.69
N TYR A 177 -1.60 75.57 3.47
CA TYR A 177 -2.06 74.76 4.59
C TYR A 177 -2.68 73.45 4.09
N GLU A 178 -3.52 73.49 3.07
CA GLU A 178 -4.11 72.30 2.44
C GLU A 178 -3.03 71.35 1.90
N GLU A 179 -2.01 71.89 1.22
CA GLU A 179 -0.89 71.08 0.71
C GLU A 179 -0.10 70.45 1.87
N LYS A 180 0.15 71.21 2.96
CA LYS A 180 0.79 70.69 4.17
C LYS A 180 -0.05 69.57 4.80
N PHE A 181 -1.36 69.77 4.95
CA PHE A 181 -2.29 68.77 5.48
C PHE A 181 -2.36 67.52 4.59
N ALA A 182 -2.32 67.67 3.26
CA ALA A 182 -2.28 66.54 2.34
C ALA A 182 -1.00 65.72 2.51
N ARG A 183 0.17 66.38 2.66
CA ARG A 183 1.44 65.70 2.95
C ARG A 183 1.42 64.99 4.30
N GLU A 184 0.87 65.63 5.34
CA GLU A 184 0.73 65.03 6.67
C GLU A 184 -0.18 63.81 6.66
N ARG A 185 -1.35 63.89 6.00
CA ARG A 185 -2.26 62.75 5.79
C ARG A 185 -1.59 61.62 5.03
N ALA A 186 -0.87 61.91 3.95
CA ALA A 186 -0.15 60.89 3.19
C ALA A 186 0.95 60.19 4.03
N LEU A 187 1.67 60.96 4.85
CA LEU A 187 2.67 60.41 5.77
C LEU A 187 2.01 59.56 6.86
N ASP A 188 0.88 59.99 7.40
CA ASP A 188 0.16 59.27 8.44
C ASP A 188 -0.48 57.97 7.91
N LEU A 189 -1.12 58.02 6.74
CA LEU A 189 -1.60 56.82 6.03
C LEU A 189 -0.45 55.82 5.79
N LYS A 190 0.72 56.31 5.36
CA LYS A 190 1.90 55.46 5.17
C LYS A 190 2.40 54.86 6.50
N LYS A 191 2.34 55.60 7.60
CA LYS A 191 2.68 55.09 8.94
C LYS A 191 1.65 54.04 9.40
N PHE A 192 0.36 54.28 9.17
CA PHE A 192 -0.73 53.36 9.48
C PHE A 192 -0.55 52.03 8.75
N ILE A 193 -0.39 52.07 7.41
CA ILE A 193 -0.16 50.87 6.59
C ILE A 193 1.09 50.10 7.06
N ARG A 194 2.18 50.79 7.41
CA ARG A 194 3.39 50.13 7.94
C ARG A 194 3.15 49.47 9.29
N LYS A 195 2.40 50.12 10.19
CA LYS A 195 2.05 49.55 11.50
C LYS A 195 1.18 48.30 11.32
N GLU A 196 0.16 48.37 10.47
CA GLU A 196 -0.74 47.26 10.18
C GLU A 196 0.00 46.09 9.52
N GLN A 197 0.86 46.35 8.53
CA GLN A 197 1.75 45.32 7.97
C GLN A 197 2.70 44.71 9.00
N ALA A 198 3.16 45.49 9.99
CA ALA A 198 4.01 44.96 11.05
C ALA A 198 3.22 44.06 12.01
N ILE A 199 1.98 44.42 12.34
CA ILE A 199 1.06 43.59 13.11
C ILE A 199 0.78 42.29 12.35
N LEU A 200 0.42 42.36 11.07
CA LEU A 200 0.18 41.19 10.22
C LEU A 200 1.40 40.25 10.16
N ARG A 201 2.62 40.81 10.04
CA ARG A 201 3.86 40.00 10.06
C ARG A 201 4.09 39.32 11.41
N ARG A 202 3.75 39.97 12.52
CA ARG A 202 3.87 39.37 13.87
C ARG A 202 2.88 38.23 14.03
N GLU A 203 1.60 38.44 13.68
CA GLU A 203 0.57 37.40 13.74
C GLU A 203 0.92 36.18 12.86
N GLN A 204 1.39 36.42 11.64
CA GLN A 204 1.85 35.35 10.76
C GLN A 204 3.05 34.59 11.36
N ALA A 205 3.98 35.29 12.02
CA ALA A 205 5.11 34.66 12.67
C ALA A 205 4.69 33.80 13.88
N GLU A 206 3.72 34.26 14.67
CA GLU A 206 3.14 33.51 15.79
C GLU A 206 2.39 32.27 15.32
N LYS A 207 1.52 32.40 14.31
CA LYS A 207 0.84 31.27 13.67
C LYS A 207 1.84 30.22 13.17
N ARG A 208 2.93 30.65 12.53
CA ARG A 208 4.02 29.76 12.10
C ARG A 208 4.73 29.07 13.26
N ARG A 209 4.97 29.77 14.38
CA ARG A 209 5.58 29.17 15.58
C ARG A 209 4.70 28.08 16.18
N HIS A 210 3.43 28.37 16.41
CA HIS A 210 2.47 27.39 16.92
C HIS A 210 2.32 26.19 15.97
N PHE A 211 2.29 26.43 14.66
CA PHE A 211 2.25 25.35 13.68
C PHE A 211 3.49 24.45 13.75
N LEU A 212 4.69 25.04 13.88
CA LEU A 212 5.94 24.28 14.02
C LEU A 212 6.00 23.50 15.34
N GLU A 213 5.47 24.05 16.42
CA GLU A 213 5.36 23.35 17.72
C GLU A 213 4.41 22.17 17.64
N ARG A 214 3.22 22.36 17.06
CA ARG A 214 2.26 21.27 16.79
C ARG A 214 2.91 20.16 15.97
N LEU A 215 3.55 20.49 14.85
CA LEU A 215 4.26 19.50 14.03
C LEU A 215 5.36 18.74 14.78
N LYS A 216 6.05 19.38 15.73
CA LYS A 216 7.05 18.69 16.56
C LYS A 216 6.39 17.73 17.55
N LEU A 217 5.29 18.14 18.17
CA LEU A 217 4.51 17.30 19.08
C LEU A 217 3.91 16.10 18.32
N ASP A 218 3.30 16.34 17.16
CA ASP A 218 2.72 15.29 16.31
C ASP A 218 3.77 14.24 15.93
N LYS A 219 4.96 14.67 15.47
CA LYS A 219 6.07 13.75 15.17
C LYS A 219 6.51 12.94 16.38
N LYS A 220 6.49 13.54 17.57
CA LYS A 220 6.85 12.86 18.81
C LYS A 220 5.78 11.81 19.15
N ILE A 221 4.49 12.16 19.05
CA ILE A 221 3.36 11.25 19.26
C ILE A 221 3.42 10.09 18.26
N GLU A 222 3.67 10.35 16.98
CA GLU A 222 3.85 9.29 15.96
C GLU A 222 5.01 8.35 16.31
N SER A 223 6.13 8.89 16.81
CA SER A 223 7.28 8.07 17.22
C SER A 223 6.99 7.21 18.46
N PHE A 224 6.11 7.65 19.36
CA PHE A 224 5.65 6.85 20.49
C PHE A 224 4.70 5.76 20.02
N ARG A 225 3.68 6.12 19.23
CA ARG A 225 2.72 5.15 18.65
C ARG A 225 3.42 4.04 17.89
N LYS A 226 4.46 4.37 17.12
CA LYS A 226 5.25 3.37 16.39
C LYS A 226 5.97 2.40 17.34
N ARG A 227 6.55 2.92 18.43
CA ARG A 227 7.23 2.09 19.44
C ARG A 227 6.26 1.22 20.22
N GLU A 228 5.13 1.79 20.67
CA GLU A 228 4.06 1.05 21.34
C GLU A 228 3.52 -0.07 20.47
N PHE A 229 3.31 0.20 19.17
CA PHE A 229 2.88 -0.84 18.23
C PHE A 229 3.92 -1.97 18.08
N GLU A 230 5.21 -1.62 18.01
CA GLU A 230 6.29 -2.61 17.96
C GLU A 230 6.38 -3.42 19.27
N GLU A 231 6.13 -2.78 20.42
CA GLU A 231 6.11 -3.43 21.73
C GLU A 231 4.92 -4.38 21.90
N ILE A 232 3.71 -3.94 21.56
CA ILE A 232 2.50 -4.78 21.54
C ILE A 232 2.75 -6.00 20.65
N LYS A 233 3.28 -5.80 19.44
CA LYS A 233 3.58 -6.90 18.52
C LYS A 233 4.61 -7.89 19.09
N ASN A 234 5.61 -7.40 19.83
CA ASN A 234 6.60 -8.27 20.46
C ASN A 234 5.99 -9.06 21.63
N LEU A 235 5.12 -8.44 22.42
CA LEU A 235 4.37 -9.08 23.50
C LEU A 235 3.40 -10.13 22.95
N GLU A 236 2.65 -9.83 21.90
CA GLU A 236 1.79 -10.81 21.21
C GLU A 236 2.61 -12.00 20.71
N LYS A 237 3.78 -11.76 20.11
CA LYS A 237 4.66 -12.82 19.64
C LYS A 237 5.19 -13.68 20.79
N LEU A 238 5.47 -13.09 21.94
CA LEU A 238 5.91 -13.81 23.14
C LEU A 238 4.76 -14.67 23.70
N ALA A 239 3.58 -14.09 23.87
CA ALA A 239 2.38 -14.80 24.33
C ALA A 239 2.04 -15.98 23.40
N LEU A 240 2.11 -15.79 22.08
CA LEU A 240 1.92 -16.89 21.11
C LEU A 240 3.00 -17.97 21.20
N ARG A 241 4.22 -17.60 21.58
CA ARG A 241 5.30 -18.59 21.78
C ARG A 241 5.08 -19.39 23.05
N GLU A 242 4.72 -18.74 24.15
CA GLU A 242 4.38 -19.40 25.41
C GLU A 242 3.23 -20.39 25.23
N GLN A 243 2.14 -19.96 24.58
CA GLN A 243 1.03 -20.86 24.25
C GLN A 243 1.48 -22.07 23.42
N ARG A 244 2.38 -21.88 22.45
CA ARG A 244 2.93 -23.01 21.67
C ARG A 244 3.82 -23.93 22.49
N ASP A 245 4.62 -23.37 23.39
CA ASP A 245 5.50 -24.14 24.26
C ASP A 245 4.68 -24.99 25.24
N ASP A 246 3.55 -24.48 25.74
CA ASP A 246 2.60 -25.26 26.56
C ASP A 246 2.04 -26.48 25.80
N TYR A 247 1.78 -26.35 24.49
CA TYR A 247 1.29 -27.45 23.67
C TYR A 247 2.37 -28.50 23.32
N LYS A 248 3.66 -28.22 23.47
CA LYS A 248 4.73 -29.18 23.14
C LYS A 248 4.61 -30.46 23.95
N PHE A 249 4.26 -30.38 25.23
CA PHE A 249 4.05 -31.57 26.06
C PHE A 249 2.92 -32.46 25.51
N VAL A 250 1.83 -31.85 25.03
CA VAL A 250 0.72 -32.56 24.40
C VAL A 250 1.16 -33.17 23.07
N GLU A 251 1.95 -32.46 22.28
CA GLU A 251 2.51 -32.96 21.02
C GLU A 251 3.41 -34.18 21.24
N GLU A 252 4.33 -34.13 22.21
CA GLU A 252 5.18 -35.27 22.58
C GLU A 252 4.36 -36.48 23.06
N ARG A 253 3.32 -36.23 23.86
CA ARG A 253 2.41 -37.30 24.31
C ARG A 253 1.63 -37.90 23.15
N LEU A 254 1.16 -37.07 22.22
CA LEU A 254 0.46 -37.51 21.03
C LEU A 254 1.37 -38.34 20.13
N GLU A 255 2.63 -37.95 19.98
CA GLU A 255 3.61 -38.70 19.18
C GLU A 255 3.88 -40.07 19.79
N LYS A 256 4.06 -40.16 21.11
CA LYS A 256 4.17 -41.45 21.82
C LYS A 256 2.95 -42.35 21.60
N ILE A 257 1.75 -41.77 21.63
CA ILE A 257 0.50 -42.51 21.38
C ILE A 257 0.46 -43.00 19.93
N LYS A 258 0.76 -42.13 18.96
CA LYS A 258 0.80 -42.51 17.53
C LYS A 258 1.80 -43.64 17.27
N GLU A 259 2.99 -43.56 17.84
CA GLU A 259 4.01 -44.59 17.69
C GLU A 259 3.55 -45.91 18.31
N LYS A 260 2.94 -45.87 19.51
CA LYS A 260 2.33 -47.06 20.11
C LYS A 260 1.25 -47.68 19.21
N TYR A 261 0.35 -46.87 18.65
CA TYR A 261 -0.69 -47.38 17.74
C TYR A 261 -0.12 -47.90 16.43
N ARG A 262 0.98 -47.31 15.93
CA ARG A 262 1.69 -47.78 14.75
C ARG A 262 2.25 -49.17 14.98
N LEU A 263 2.96 -49.38 16.09
CA LEU A 263 3.51 -50.68 16.47
C LEU A 263 2.43 -51.74 16.66
N ILE A 264 1.33 -51.41 17.36
CA ILE A 264 0.18 -52.33 17.54
C ILE A 264 -0.42 -52.71 16.19
N ARG A 265 -0.54 -51.74 15.27
CA ARG A 265 -1.10 -52.00 13.93
C ARG A 265 -0.16 -52.86 13.09
N GLU A 266 1.15 -52.62 13.16
CA GLU A 266 2.16 -53.42 12.45
C GLU A 266 2.19 -54.85 13.00
N GLN A 267 2.15 -55.02 14.33
CA GLN A 267 2.03 -56.34 14.96
C GLN A 267 0.75 -57.05 14.51
N LYS A 268 -0.40 -56.38 14.55
CA LYS A 268 -1.68 -56.98 14.11
C LYS A 268 -1.68 -57.39 12.64
N ILE A 269 -0.95 -56.67 11.77
CA ILE A 269 -0.78 -57.06 10.38
C ILE A 269 0.09 -58.32 10.29
N ARG A 270 1.19 -58.38 11.06
CA ARG A 270 2.04 -59.58 11.16
C ARG A 270 1.25 -60.79 11.64
N ASP A 271 0.58 -60.68 12.79
CA ASP A 271 -0.23 -61.77 13.37
C ASP A 271 -1.30 -62.27 12.37
N ARG A 272 -1.93 -61.33 11.63
CA ARG A 272 -2.92 -61.67 10.61
C ARG A 272 -2.28 -62.44 9.44
N VAL A 273 -1.15 -62.00 8.92
CA VAL A 273 -0.49 -62.66 7.79
C VAL A 273 0.14 -63.99 8.19
N GLU A 274 0.67 -64.10 9.41
CA GLU A 274 1.18 -65.34 9.99
C GLU A 274 0.05 -66.37 10.16
N SER A 275 -1.15 -65.93 10.60
CA SER A 275 -2.32 -66.81 10.68
C SER A 275 -2.80 -67.36 9.32
N LEU A 276 -2.43 -66.73 8.22
CA LEU A 276 -2.69 -67.24 6.86
C LEU A 276 -1.66 -68.30 6.42
N GLY A 277 -0.63 -68.57 7.24
CA GLY A 277 0.43 -69.54 6.93
C GLY A 277 1.50 -69.01 5.98
N VAL A 278 1.64 -67.69 5.84
CA VAL A 278 2.68 -67.06 5.02
C VAL A 278 3.93 -66.85 5.87
N GLU A 279 5.09 -67.31 5.40
CA GLU A 279 6.36 -67.10 6.10
C GLU A 279 6.77 -65.62 6.08
N ILE A 280 6.86 -65.04 7.27
CA ILE A 280 7.31 -63.66 7.49
C ILE A 280 8.74 -63.71 8.04
N SER A 281 9.64 -62.93 7.44
CA SER A 281 10.97 -62.71 8.01
C SER A 281 10.95 -61.50 8.93
N ASP A 282 11.74 -61.52 10.01
CA ASP A 282 11.86 -60.39 10.94
C ASP A 282 12.38 -59.11 10.27
N THR A 283 13.06 -59.23 9.13
CA THR A 283 13.57 -58.12 8.32
C THR A 283 12.53 -57.50 7.39
N ASP A 284 11.35 -58.10 7.23
CA ASP A 284 10.33 -57.65 6.27
C ASP A 284 9.68 -56.33 6.72
N THR A 285 9.60 -55.38 5.78
CA THR A 285 8.92 -54.11 6.01
C THR A 285 7.41 -54.33 5.99
N LYS A 286 6.65 -53.43 6.62
CA LYS A 286 5.18 -53.43 6.55
C LYS A 286 4.63 -53.53 5.13
N GLU A 287 5.28 -52.86 4.17
CA GLU A 287 4.87 -52.88 2.77
C GLU A 287 5.06 -54.28 2.15
N ASP A 288 6.16 -54.95 2.48
CA ASP A 288 6.46 -56.32 2.02
C ASP A 288 5.44 -57.32 2.59
N ILE A 289 5.07 -57.19 3.86
CA ILE A 289 4.06 -58.04 4.51
C ILE A 289 2.68 -57.86 3.83
N LEU A 290 2.30 -56.63 3.51
CA LEU A 290 1.04 -56.35 2.81
C LEU A 290 1.06 -56.86 1.36
N LEU A 291 2.21 -56.82 0.70
CA LEU A 291 2.37 -57.37 -0.64
C LEU A 291 2.19 -58.90 -0.60
N LYS A 292 2.85 -59.57 0.34
CA LYS A 292 2.69 -61.02 0.57
C LYS A 292 1.24 -61.41 0.86
N GLU A 293 0.53 -60.64 1.72
CA GLU A 293 -0.90 -60.85 2.00
C GLU A 293 -1.74 -60.79 0.71
N LYS A 294 -1.46 -59.80 -0.13
CA LYS A 294 -2.17 -59.60 -1.40
C LYS A 294 -1.88 -60.72 -2.39
N GLU A 295 -0.61 -61.11 -2.54
CA GLU A 295 -0.19 -62.21 -3.40
C GLU A 295 -0.82 -63.54 -2.95
N TYR A 296 -0.86 -63.80 -1.65
CA TYR A 296 -1.53 -64.97 -1.08
C TYR A 296 -3.03 -64.98 -1.43
N ALA A 297 -3.73 -63.85 -1.26
CA ALA A 297 -5.14 -63.74 -1.59
C ALA A 297 -5.42 -63.91 -3.11
N GLU A 298 -4.56 -63.34 -3.96
CA GLU A 298 -4.66 -63.49 -5.42
C GLU A 298 -4.40 -64.94 -5.86
N ASN A 299 -3.39 -65.59 -5.28
CA ASN A 299 -3.12 -67.01 -5.51
C ASN A 299 -4.32 -67.87 -5.08
N ARG A 300 -4.88 -67.61 -3.89
CA ARG A 300 -6.04 -68.35 -3.38
C ARG A 300 -7.24 -68.26 -4.30
N LYS A 301 -7.56 -67.04 -4.75
CA LYS A 301 -8.65 -66.78 -5.70
C LYS A 301 -8.42 -67.50 -7.04
N THR A 302 -7.17 -67.55 -7.49
CA THR A 302 -6.82 -68.23 -8.75
C THR A 302 -7.01 -69.74 -8.63
N ILE A 303 -6.57 -70.34 -7.51
CA ILE A 303 -6.77 -71.77 -7.22
C ILE A 303 -8.26 -72.09 -7.16
N GLU A 304 -9.04 -71.27 -6.46
CA GLU A 304 -10.49 -71.43 -6.33
C GLU A 304 -11.17 -71.45 -7.72
N LEU A 305 -10.85 -70.49 -8.58
CA LEU A 305 -11.44 -70.38 -9.93
C LEU A 305 -11.11 -71.59 -10.81
N VAL A 306 -9.86 -72.06 -10.74
CA VAL A 306 -9.41 -73.23 -11.50
C VAL A 306 -10.17 -74.47 -11.02
N LEU A 307 -10.14 -74.76 -9.72
CA LEU A 307 -10.73 -75.97 -9.16
C LEU A 307 -12.26 -75.94 -9.17
N GLU A 308 -12.87 -74.75 -9.17
CA GLU A 308 -14.32 -74.56 -9.34
C GLU A 308 -14.84 -75.18 -10.64
N SER A 309 -14.10 -75.02 -11.74
CA SER A 309 -14.51 -75.55 -13.04
C SER A 309 -14.62 -77.09 -13.01
N PHE A 310 -13.65 -77.73 -12.36
CA PHE A 310 -13.58 -79.20 -12.21
C PHE A 310 -14.62 -79.70 -11.22
N TYR A 311 -14.79 -79.01 -10.08
CA TYR A 311 -15.85 -79.31 -9.12
C TYR A 311 -17.24 -79.22 -9.75
N ARG A 312 -17.53 -78.18 -10.53
CA ARG A 312 -18.83 -78.03 -11.22
C ARG A 312 -19.08 -79.18 -12.20
N SER A 313 -18.05 -79.60 -12.93
CA SER A 313 -18.13 -80.76 -13.84
C SER A 313 -18.44 -82.04 -13.08
N ALA A 314 -17.68 -82.33 -12.02
CA ALA A 314 -17.89 -83.49 -11.16
C ALA A 314 -19.27 -83.50 -10.49
N ASN A 315 -19.70 -82.36 -9.94
CA ASN A 315 -21.02 -82.21 -9.30
C ASN A 315 -22.17 -82.42 -10.30
N SER A 316 -22.03 -81.88 -11.52
CA SER A 316 -23.00 -82.11 -12.60
C SER A 316 -23.12 -83.59 -12.95
N LEU A 317 -21.98 -84.28 -13.10
CA LEU A 317 -21.97 -85.72 -13.37
C LEU A 317 -22.63 -86.51 -12.24
N VAL A 318 -22.23 -86.28 -10.99
CA VAL A 318 -22.80 -86.95 -9.81
C VAL A 318 -24.32 -86.76 -9.75
N PHE A 319 -24.81 -85.54 -9.98
CA PHE A 319 -26.25 -85.27 -10.04
C PHE A 319 -26.97 -86.09 -11.13
N GLN A 320 -26.39 -86.19 -12.32
CA GLN A 320 -26.97 -87.00 -13.41
C GLN A 320 -26.97 -88.50 -13.08
N LEU A 321 -25.88 -89.00 -12.48
CA LEU A 321 -25.76 -90.39 -12.06
C LEU A 321 -26.77 -90.75 -10.98
N ASN A 322 -26.90 -89.91 -9.95
CA ASN A 322 -27.89 -90.04 -8.88
C ASN A 322 -29.32 -90.14 -9.43
N LYS A 323 -29.64 -89.32 -10.43
CA LYS A 323 -31.00 -89.24 -10.99
C LYS A 323 -31.40 -90.49 -11.79
N ARG A 324 -30.49 -91.09 -12.56
CA ARG A 324 -30.86 -92.10 -13.57
C ARG A 324 -30.12 -93.43 -13.45
N TYR A 325 -28.92 -93.45 -12.89
CA TYR A 325 -27.99 -94.58 -13.04
C TYR A 325 -27.65 -95.30 -11.73
N ILE A 326 -27.86 -94.69 -10.56
CA ILE A 326 -27.58 -95.35 -9.27
C ILE A 326 -28.56 -96.51 -9.00
N PRO A 327 -28.04 -97.70 -8.63
CA PRO A 327 -28.88 -98.81 -8.21
C PRO A 327 -29.58 -98.56 -6.86
N LYS A 328 -30.82 -99.03 -6.70
CA LYS A 328 -31.63 -98.86 -5.46
C LYS A 328 -31.00 -99.39 -4.16
N HIS A 329 -30.00 -100.27 -4.25
CA HIS A 329 -29.36 -100.90 -3.10
C HIS A 329 -28.08 -100.17 -2.64
N LYS A 330 -27.74 -99.06 -3.30
CA LYS A 330 -26.59 -98.22 -2.96
C LYS A 330 -27.07 -96.83 -2.56
N SER A 331 -26.30 -96.18 -1.70
CA SER A 331 -26.49 -94.78 -1.34
C SER A 331 -26.21 -93.85 -2.50
N ILE A 332 -26.70 -92.63 -2.32
CA ILE A 332 -26.51 -91.50 -3.23
C ILE A 332 -25.03 -91.11 -3.22
N LEU A 333 -24.50 -90.71 -4.37
CA LEU A 333 -23.16 -90.14 -4.47
C LEU A 333 -23.20 -88.66 -4.09
N ARG A 334 -22.20 -88.18 -3.36
CA ARG A 334 -22.01 -86.76 -3.06
C ARG A 334 -20.63 -86.30 -3.47
N THR A 335 -20.59 -85.10 -4.04
CA THR A 335 -19.35 -84.36 -4.22
C THR A 335 -19.15 -83.46 -3.00
N ILE A 336 -18.06 -83.68 -2.27
CA ILE A 336 -17.66 -82.84 -1.16
C ILE A 336 -16.66 -81.81 -1.66
N ASP A 337 -16.86 -80.58 -1.21
CA ASP A 337 -16.07 -79.42 -1.57
C ASP A 337 -15.20 -78.99 -0.39
N ARG A 338 -13.87 -79.22 -0.50
CA ARG A 338 -12.87 -78.74 0.46
C ARG A 338 -11.89 -77.76 -0.19
N ARG A 339 -12.33 -77.07 -1.27
CA ARG A 339 -11.50 -76.10 -2.00
C ARG A 339 -10.96 -74.98 -1.11
N TYR A 340 -11.73 -74.56 -0.10
CA TYR A 340 -11.38 -73.48 0.83
C TYR A 340 -10.41 -73.88 1.94
N GLU A 341 -10.19 -75.17 2.19
CA GLU A 341 -9.35 -75.66 3.28
C GLU A 341 -8.10 -76.33 2.71
N SER A 342 -8.27 -77.44 1.99
CA SER A 342 -7.19 -78.31 1.51
C SER A 342 -6.93 -78.28 0.01
N ASN A 343 -7.59 -77.40 -0.78
CA ASN A 343 -7.49 -77.41 -2.25
C ASN A 343 -7.94 -78.71 -2.92
N GLU A 344 -8.89 -79.39 -2.30
CA GLU A 344 -9.35 -80.72 -2.73
C GLU A 344 -10.85 -80.75 -2.95
N CYS A 345 -11.27 -81.59 -3.88
CA CYS A 345 -12.64 -81.96 -4.17
C CYS A 345 -12.69 -83.48 -4.26
N PHE A 346 -13.67 -84.12 -3.65
CA PHE A 346 -13.79 -85.58 -3.78
C PHE A 346 -15.24 -86.04 -3.92
N ILE A 347 -15.39 -87.19 -4.57
CA ILE A 347 -16.68 -87.87 -4.74
C ILE A 347 -16.69 -89.08 -3.81
N ARG A 348 -17.78 -89.23 -3.05
CA ARG A 348 -17.98 -90.37 -2.13
C ARG A 348 -19.43 -90.86 -2.13
N TYR A 349 -19.65 -92.01 -1.50
CA TYR A 349 -20.98 -92.47 -1.13
C TYR A 349 -21.46 -91.78 0.15
N ASP A 350 -22.78 -91.61 0.32
CA ASP A 350 -23.35 -90.98 1.52
C ASP A 350 -23.13 -91.83 2.78
N ASP A 351 -23.05 -93.15 2.63
CA ASP A 351 -22.87 -94.08 3.76
C ASP A 351 -21.40 -94.29 4.17
N SER A 352 -20.43 -93.76 3.39
CA SER A 352 -19.01 -93.95 3.67
C SER A 352 -18.42 -92.81 4.52
N LEU A 353 -17.46 -93.16 5.37
CA LEU A 353 -16.73 -92.19 6.19
C LEU A 353 -16.04 -91.15 5.30
N ASP A 354 -15.78 -89.96 5.85
CA ASP A 354 -15.20 -88.83 5.12
C ASP A 354 -13.81 -89.15 4.50
N GLU A 355 -13.10 -90.15 5.02
CA GLU A 355 -11.79 -90.60 4.54
C GLU A 355 -11.87 -91.59 3.36
N ASP A 356 -13.03 -92.22 3.16
CA ASP A 356 -13.27 -93.22 2.11
C ASP A 356 -13.90 -92.58 0.85
N TRP A 357 -13.05 -91.93 0.07
CA TRP A 357 -13.41 -91.31 -1.22
C TRP A 357 -13.21 -92.25 -2.41
N LEU A 358 -14.03 -92.06 -3.46
CA LEU A 358 -13.95 -92.80 -4.72
C LEU A 358 -13.03 -92.11 -5.72
N ILE A 359 -13.16 -90.80 -5.84
CA ILE A 359 -12.34 -89.97 -6.72
C ILE A 359 -11.92 -88.73 -5.94
N LEU A 360 -10.62 -88.43 -5.92
CA LEU A 360 -10.05 -87.24 -5.32
C LEU A 360 -9.44 -86.38 -6.42
N ILE A 361 -9.81 -85.11 -6.44
CA ILE A 361 -9.39 -84.10 -7.41
C ILE A 361 -8.72 -82.99 -6.62
N TYR A 362 -7.44 -82.76 -6.88
CA TYR A 362 -6.67 -81.73 -6.18
C TYR A 362 -5.70 -81.03 -7.11
N LEU A 363 -5.23 -79.86 -6.68
CA LEU A 363 -4.22 -79.10 -7.40
C LEU A 363 -2.82 -79.53 -6.95
N GLU A 364 -1.96 -79.90 -7.90
CA GLU A 364 -0.57 -80.28 -7.62
C GLU A 364 0.20 -79.10 -6.99
N ASP A 365 0.90 -79.35 -5.88
CA ASP A 365 1.70 -78.37 -5.11
C ASP A 365 0.94 -77.13 -4.59
N SER A 366 -0.40 -77.12 -4.60
CA SER A 366 -1.20 -75.94 -4.24
C SER A 366 -0.84 -74.66 -5.01
N ASP A 367 -0.19 -74.78 -6.18
CA ASP A 367 0.21 -73.63 -7.01
C ASP A 367 -0.57 -73.59 -8.32
N ALA A 368 -1.40 -72.55 -8.48
CA ALA A 368 -2.18 -72.33 -9.68
C ALA A 368 -1.33 -72.08 -10.94
N LYS A 369 -0.06 -71.69 -10.79
CA LYS A 369 0.85 -71.42 -11.93
C LYS A 369 1.33 -72.70 -12.62
N LYS A 370 1.49 -73.80 -11.88
CA LYS A 370 1.81 -75.11 -12.46
C LYS A 370 0.60 -75.67 -13.21
N GLY A 371 -0.61 -75.33 -12.76
CA GLY A 371 -1.85 -75.54 -13.51
C GLY A 371 -2.19 -77.01 -13.78
N LYS A 372 -1.64 -77.92 -12.98
CA LYS A 372 -1.84 -79.36 -13.09
C LYS A 372 -2.80 -79.84 -12.02
N ILE A 373 -3.88 -80.46 -12.47
CA ILE A 373 -4.92 -81.01 -11.62
C ILE A 373 -4.76 -82.51 -11.62
N VAL A 374 -4.58 -83.08 -10.44
CA VAL A 374 -4.39 -84.51 -10.26
C VAL A 374 -5.73 -85.11 -9.87
N VAL A 375 -6.08 -86.19 -10.54
CA VAL A 375 -7.29 -86.98 -10.30
C VAL A 375 -6.85 -88.38 -9.91
N GLU A 376 -7.03 -88.70 -8.65
CA GLU A 376 -6.81 -90.03 -8.12
C GLU A 376 -8.14 -90.79 -8.12
N ASN A 377 -8.13 -91.96 -8.74
CA ASN A 377 -9.30 -92.80 -8.91
C ASN A 377 -9.13 -94.09 -8.09
N LYS A 378 -9.88 -94.18 -7.00
CA LYS A 378 -10.03 -95.37 -6.15
C LYS A 378 -11.30 -96.15 -6.45
N ALA A 379 -12.06 -95.78 -7.48
CA ALA A 379 -13.27 -96.48 -7.85
C ALA A 379 -13.01 -97.92 -8.31
N ASN A 380 -11.76 -98.31 -8.61
CA ASN A 380 -11.36 -99.69 -8.82
C ASN A 380 -10.55 -100.25 -7.64
N PRO A 381 -11.06 -101.29 -6.93
CA PRO A 381 -10.34 -101.89 -5.81
C PRO A 381 -8.97 -102.48 -6.17
N ASP A 382 -8.79 -102.93 -7.42
CA ASP A 382 -7.60 -103.66 -7.85
C ASP A 382 -6.54 -102.76 -8.52
N LYS A 383 -6.92 -101.56 -8.97
CA LYS A 383 -6.03 -100.63 -9.68
C LYS A 383 -6.36 -99.19 -9.30
N HIS A 384 -5.48 -98.58 -8.51
CA HIS A 384 -5.51 -97.13 -8.30
C HIS A 384 -4.88 -96.44 -9.50
N GLU A 385 -5.67 -95.60 -10.17
CA GLU A 385 -5.20 -94.82 -11.32
C GLU A 385 -5.06 -93.36 -10.92
N THR A 386 -3.90 -92.77 -11.22
CA THR A 386 -3.65 -91.34 -11.07
C THR A 386 -3.47 -90.74 -12.45
N ARG A 387 -4.30 -89.75 -12.80
CA ARG A 387 -4.17 -88.98 -14.04
C ARG A 387 -4.00 -87.50 -13.72
N THR A 388 -3.11 -86.85 -14.45
CA THR A 388 -2.88 -85.41 -14.36
C THR A 388 -3.45 -84.73 -15.59
N PHE A 389 -4.16 -83.63 -15.39
CA PHE A 389 -4.78 -82.82 -16.44
C PHE A 389 -4.29 -81.37 -16.34
N GLU A 390 -4.16 -80.69 -17.46
CA GLU A 390 -3.96 -79.24 -17.44
C GLU A 390 -5.27 -78.49 -17.18
N THR A 391 -5.20 -77.27 -16.64
CA THR A 391 -6.39 -76.41 -16.42
C THR A 391 -7.26 -76.20 -17.66
N LYS A 392 -6.66 -76.24 -18.87
CA LYS A 392 -7.37 -76.06 -20.15
C LYS A 392 -8.11 -77.32 -20.59
N GLU A 393 -7.73 -78.48 -20.06
CA GLU A 393 -8.19 -79.80 -20.51
C GLU A 393 -9.45 -80.28 -19.79
N ILE A 394 -10.31 -79.34 -19.38
CA ILE A 394 -11.55 -79.60 -18.62
C ILE A 394 -12.49 -80.60 -19.32
N PHE A 395 -12.55 -80.59 -20.66
CA PHE A 395 -13.38 -81.51 -21.44
C PHE A 395 -12.84 -82.94 -21.39
N THR A 396 -11.52 -83.11 -21.55
CA THR A 396 -10.90 -84.44 -21.45
C THR A 396 -11.00 -85.02 -20.04
N TYR A 397 -10.93 -84.16 -19.01
CA TYR A 397 -11.22 -84.52 -17.64
C TYR A 397 -12.67 -84.99 -17.48
N SER A 398 -13.63 -84.24 -18.04
CA SER A 398 -15.04 -84.60 -18.00
C SER A 398 -15.30 -85.95 -18.65
N ASP A 399 -14.74 -86.21 -19.83
CA ASP A 399 -14.89 -87.47 -20.55
C ASP A 399 -14.28 -88.63 -19.75
N TYR A 400 -13.07 -88.45 -19.20
CA TYR A 400 -12.44 -89.44 -18.31
C TYR A 400 -13.30 -89.74 -17.08
N LEU A 401 -13.86 -88.70 -16.44
CA LEU A 401 -14.66 -88.86 -15.24
C LEU A 401 -15.96 -89.62 -15.52
N VAL A 402 -16.60 -89.35 -16.67
CA VAL A 402 -17.79 -90.08 -17.14
C VAL A 402 -17.46 -91.56 -17.33
N ASP A 403 -16.38 -91.88 -18.03
CA ASP A 403 -15.96 -93.26 -18.28
C ASP A 403 -15.63 -94.00 -16.97
N ALA A 404 -14.86 -93.36 -16.09
CA ALA A 404 -14.47 -93.91 -14.80
C ALA A 404 -15.68 -94.23 -13.91
N MET A 405 -16.62 -93.28 -13.79
CA MET A 405 -17.81 -93.44 -12.96
C MET A 405 -18.82 -94.42 -13.55
N THR A 406 -18.97 -94.46 -14.87
CA THR A 406 -19.83 -95.44 -15.56
C THR A 406 -19.30 -96.86 -15.35
N ALA A 407 -17.99 -97.06 -15.54
CA ALA A 407 -17.34 -98.34 -15.29
C ALA A 407 -17.43 -98.79 -13.82
N HIS A 408 -17.41 -97.85 -12.87
CA HIS A 408 -17.67 -98.14 -11.46
C HIS A 408 -19.11 -98.60 -11.21
N ILE A 409 -20.10 -97.85 -11.68
CA ILE A 409 -21.53 -98.18 -11.51
C ILE A 409 -21.87 -99.52 -12.15
N ASP A 410 -21.34 -99.82 -13.34
CA ASP A 410 -21.58 -101.09 -14.02
C ASP A 410 -21.00 -102.28 -13.24
N ARG A 411 -19.86 -102.11 -12.59
CA ARG A 411 -19.29 -103.12 -11.69
C ARG A 411 -20.18 -103.34 -10.47
N GLU A 412 -20.64 -102.27 -9.83
CA GLU A 412 -21.57 -102.36 -8.69
C GLU A 412 -22.90 -103.01 -9.08
N ARG A 413 -23.42 -102.75 -10.29
CA ARG A 413 -24.60 -103.44 -10.83
C ARG A 413 -24.35 -104.94 -11.04
N LYS A 414 -23.19 -105.32 -11.58
CA LYS A 414 -22.82 -106.73 -11.79
C LYS A 414 -22.63 -107.50 -10.48
N LYS A 415 -22.14 -106.85 -9.41
CA LYS A 415 -22.01 -107.46 -8.09
C LYS A 415 -23.36 -107.97 -7.56
N LYS A 416 -24.46 -107.23 -7.80
CA LYS A 416 -25.82 -107.69 -7.46
C LYS A 416 -26.32 -108.86 -8.31
N ILE A 417 -25.83 -109.04 -9.54
CA ILE A 417 -26.25 -110.16 -10.39
C ILE A 417 -25.55 -111.47 -9.97
N LYS A 418 -24.38 -111.37 -9.32
CA LYS A 418 -23.59 -112.51 -8.84
C LYS A 418 -23.91 -112.93 -7.39
N LEU A 419 -24.65 -112.10 -6.65
CA LEU A 419 -25.20 -112.35 -5.32
C LEU A 419 -26.68 -112.71 -5.46
#